data_AF-C0GEE9-F1
#
_entry.id   AF-C0GEE9-F1
#
_cell.length_a   1.000
_cell.length_b   1.000
_cell.length_c   1.000
_cell.angle_alpha   90.00
_cell.angle_beta   90.00
_cell.angle_gamma   90.00
#
_symmetry.space_group_name_H-M   'P 1'
#
loop_
_entity.id
_entity.type
_entity.pdbx_description
1 polymer ?
#
loop_
_entity_poly.entity_id
_entity_poly.type
_entity_poly.pdbx_seq_one_letter_code
_entity_poly.pdbx_strand_id
1 'polypeptide(L)'
;MQYICDENNRFRLIGLMLICVAFFNAADYFLTLHALSLGFREGNPVMALIVDTAYFPKVKLIIVPLLLLFLWLVRVRVGRRLFGYVSVIFAAYSLLMVYYGFLFLTMQL
;
A
#
# COMPACT_ATOMS: atom_id res chain seq x y z
N MET A 1 -2.67 31.41 13.78
CA MET A 1 -1.34 30.91 13.37
C MET A 1 -1.14 29.42 13.66
N GLN A 2 -1.35 28.97 14.91
CA GLN A 2 -1.07 27.58 15.35
C GLN A 2 -1.87 26.50 14.58
N TYR A 3 -3.13 26.77 14.25
CA TYR A 3 -3.98 25.87 13.43
C TYR A 3 -3.46 25.63 12.00
N ILE A 4 -2.77 26.61 11.40
CA ILE A 4 -2.28 26.52 10.01
C ILE A 4 -0.99 25.67 9.95
N CYS A 5 -0.12 25.78 10.95
CA CYS A 5 1.10 24.97 11.03
C CYS A 5 0.79 23.47 11.24
N ASP A 6 -0.19 23.16 12.07
CA ASP A 6 -0.61 21.78 12.35
C ASP A 6 -1.20 21.09 11.09
N GLU A 7 -1.97 21.84 10.31
CA GLU A 7 -2.55 21.36 9.05
C GLU A 7 -1.49 21.07 7.99
N ASN A 8 -0.48 21.93 7.84
CA ASN A 8 0.65 21.68 6.93
C ASN A 8 1.47 20.46 7.35
N ASN A 9 1.76 20.30 8.64
CA ASN A 9 2.48 19.13 9.14
C ASN A 9 1.71 17.84 8.90
N ARG A 10 0.39 17.85 9.14
CA ARG A 10 -0.49 16.72 8.86
C ARG A 10 -0.50 16.34 7.38
N PHE A 11 -0.56 17.32 6.48
CA PHE A 11 -0.48 17.03 5.04
C PHE A 11 0.87 16.46 4.62
N ARG A 12 1.98 16.94 5.20
CA ARG A 12 3.31 16.34 4.96
C ARG A 12 3.36 14.88 5.42
N LEU A 13 2.80 14.58 6.59
CA LEU A 13 2.73 13.22 7.11
C LEU A 13 1.86 12.31 6.22
N ILE A 14 0.69 12.77 5.78
CA ILE A 14 -0.18 12.04 4.85
C ILE A 14 0.58 11.74 3.55
N GLY A 15 1.30 12.73 3.01
CA GLY A 15 2.10 12.55 1.79
C GLY A 15 3.17 11.49 1.95
N LEU A 16 3.90 11.53 3.07
CA LEU A 16 4.90 10.52 3.40
C LEU A 16 4.27 9.13 3.55
N MET A 17 3.15 9.01 4.26
CA MET A 17 2.43 7.74 4.39
C MET A 17 1.98 7.19 3.03
N LEU A 18 1.43 8.02 2.15
CA LEU A 18 1.03 7.61 0.80
C LEU A 18 2.22 7.13 -0.04
N ILE A 19 3.36 7.81 0.07
CA ILE A 19 4.61 7.39 -0.59
C ILE A 19 5.05 6.02 -0.04
N CYS A 20 5.08 5.85 1.28
CA CYS A 20 5.42 4.56 1.89
C CYS A 20 4.45 3.44 1.45
N VAL A 21 3.14 3.72 1.40
CA VAL A 21 2.15 2.76 0.90
C VAL A 21 2.41 2.42 -0.57
N ALA A 22 2.79 3.38 -1.41
CA ALA A 22 3.15 3.10 -2.80
C ALA A 22 4.37 2.17 -2.90
N PHE A 23 5.41 2.40 -2.09
CA PHE A 23 6.56 1.51 -1.99
C PHE A 23 6.18 0.12 -1.51
N PHE A 24 5.37 0.02 -0.44
CA PHE A 24 4.90 -1.27 0.08
C PHE A 24 4.02 -2.01 -0.92
N ASN A 25 3.21 -1.32 -1.71
CA ASN A 25 2.41 -1.94 -2.75
C ASN A 25 3.27 -2.48 -3.91
N ALA A 26 4.32 -1.74 -4.30
CA ALA A 26 5.28 -2.24 -5.29
C ALA A 26 6.06 -3.45 -4.74
N ALA A 27 6.52 -3.40 -3.49
CA ALA A 27 7.17 -4.53 -2.84
C ALA A 27 6.24 -5.75 -2.77
N ASP A 28 4.99 -5.54 -2.34
CA ASP A 28 3.96 -6.58 -2.30
C ASP A 28 3.74 -7.26 -3.66
N TYR A 29 3.77 -6.53 -4.78
CA TYR A 29 3.75 -7.13 -6.11
C TYR A 29 4.91 -8.11 -6.33
N PHE A 30 6.15 -7.71 -6.06
CA PHE A 30 7.32 -8.58 -6.24
C PHE A 30 7.31 -9.77 -5.28
N LEU A 31 6.90 -9.55 -4.03
CA LEU A 31 6.79 -10.61 -3.03
C LEU A 31 5.71 -11.63 -3.41
N THR A 32 4.58 -11.16 -3.96
CA THR A 32 3.54 -12.04 -4.48
C THR A 32 4.09 -12.91 -5.60
N LEU A 33 4.77 -12.33 -6.60
CA LEU A 33 5.37 -13.10 -7.70
C LEU A 33 6.38 -14.13 -7.20
N HIS A 34 7.20 -13.75 -6.22
CA HIS A 34 8.15 -14.67 -5.62
C HIS A 34 7.44 -15.82 -4.88
N ALA A 35 6.41 -15.53 -4.09
CA ALA A 35 5.62 -16.55 -3.42
C ALA A 35 4.94 -17.52 -4.42
N LEU A 36 4.38 -17.00 -5.51
CA LEU A 36 3.82 -17.82 -6.59
C LEU A 36 4.89 -18.72 -7.24
N SER A 37 6.11 -18.20 -7.43
CA SER A 37 7.23 -18.98 -7.97
C SER A 37 7.66 -20.14 -7.06
N LEU A 38 7.40 -20.02 -5.75
CA LEU A 38 7.61 -21.07 -4.75
C LEU A 38 6.42 -22.06 -4.64
N GLY A 39 5.34 -21.84 -5.41
CA GLY A 39 4.14 -22.68 -5.41
C GLY A 39 3.07 -22.28 -4.40
N PHE A 40 3.23 -21.15 -3.70
CA PHE A 40 2.15 -20.57 -2.90
C PHE A 40 1.03 -20.04 -3.80
N ARG A 41 -0.15 -19.82 -3.21
CA ARG A 41 -1.31 -19.24 -3.90
C ARG A 41 -1.67 -17.89 -3.29
N GLU A 42 -2.22 -17.02 -4.12
CA GLU A 42 -2.71 -15.71 -3.69
C GLU A 42 -3.91 -15.89 -2.74
N GLY A 43 -3.76 -15.41 -1.50
CA GLY A 43 -4.81 -15.52 -0.47
C GLY A 43 -5.95 -14.51 -0.63
N ASN A 44 -5.73 -13.42 -1.38
CA ASN A 44 -6.77 -12.43 -1.67
C ASN A 44 -7.66 -12.94 -2.82
N PRO A 45 -8.94 -13.26 -2.59
CA PRO A 45 -9.80 -13.88 -3.59
C PRO A 45 -10.01 -13.01 -4.83
N VAL A 46 -9.96 -11.68 -4.69
CA VAL A 46 -10.08 -10.76 -5.84
C VAL A 46 -8.80 -10.76 -6.66
N MET A 47 -7.64 -10.71 -6.00
CA MET A 47 -6.36 -10.75 -6.70
C MET A 47 -6.11 -12.12 -7.34
N ALA A 48 -6.53 -13.21 -6.68
CA ALA A 48 -6.42 -14.57 -7.20
C ALA A 48 -7.09 -14.74 -8.58
N LEU A 49 -8.14 -13.98 -8.89
CA LEU A 49 -8.79 -14.03 -10.21
C LEU A 49 -7.96 -13.41 -11.33
N ILE A 50 -7.08 -12.46 -11.00
CA ILE A 50 -6.29 -11.72 -11.99
C ILE A 50 -4.80 -12.01 -11.91
N VAL A 51 -4.34 -12.76 -10.91
CA VAL A 51 -2.92 -12.96 -10.59
C VAL A 51 -2.12 -13.57 -11.75
N ASP A 52 -2.73 -14.50 -12.49
CA ASP A 52 -2.12 -15.17 -13.66
C ASP A 52 -2.33 -14.39 -14.98
N THR A 53 -2.80 -13.14 -14.91
CA THR A 53 -3.11 -12.33 -16.08
C THR A 53 -2.25 -11.07 -16.16
N ALA A 54 -2.17 -10.47 -17.34
CA ALA A 54 -1.54 -9.17 -17.54
C ALA A 54 -2.22 -8.01 -16.78
N TYR A 55 -3.37 -8.25 -16.12
CA TYR A 55 -4.02 -7.25 -15.29
C TYR A 55 -3.35 -7.10 -13.93
N PHE A 56 -2.80 -8.17 -13.33
CA PHE A 56 -2.14 -8.11 -12.02
C PHE A 56 -1.07 -7.01 -11.89
N PRO A 57 -0.05 -6.94 -12.78
CA PRO A 57 0.94 -5.86 -12.75
C PRO A 57 0.32 -4.49 -12.99
N LYS A 58 -0.70 -4.38 -13.86
CA LYS A 58 -1.37 -3.10 -14.12
C LYS A 58 -2.10 -2.60 -12.89
N VAL A 59 -2.77 -3.47 -12.14
CA VAL A 59 -3.48 -3.07 -10.93
C VAL A 59 -2.49 -2.58 -9.87
N LYS A 60 -1.45 -3.37 -9.55
CA LYS A 60 -0.49 -2.99 -8.50
C LYS A 60 0.41 -1.81 -8.91
N LEU A 61 0.98 -1.81 -10.11
CA LEU A 61 1.99 -0.80 -10.49
C LEU A 61 1.42 0.46 -11.14
N ILE A 62 0.15 0.46 -11.56
CA ILE A 62 -0.47 1.62 -12.21
C ILE A 62 -1.70 2.08 -11.44
N ILE A 63 -2.70 1.21 -11.26
CA ILE A 63 -3.98 1.62 -10.67
C ILE A 63 -3.81 2.05 -9.22
N VAL A 64 -3.09 1.28 -8.39
CA VAL A 64 -2.90 1.63 -6.97
C VAL A 64 -2.14 2.97 -6.82
N PRO A 65 -0.99 3.20 -7.49
CA PRO A 65 -0.34 4.52 -7.47
C PRO A 65 -1.24 5.67 -7.92
N LEU A 66 -2.06 5.47 -8.96
CA LEU A 66 -3.02 6.48 -9.41
C LEU A 66 -4.11 6.75 -8.36
N LEU A 67 -4.59 5.73 -7.65
CA LEU A 67 -5.54 5.90 -6.54
C LEU A 67 -4.91 6.65 -5.36
N LEU A 68 -3.65 6.36 -5.02
CA LEU A 68 -2.91 7.09 -3.97
C LEU A 68 -2.69 8.55 -4.37
N LEU A 69 -2.36 8.81 -5.64
CA LEU A 69 -2.26 10.16 -6.18
C LEU A 69 -3.61 10.87 -6.13
N PHE A 70 -4.70 10.19 -6.47
CA PHE A 70 -6.05 10.74 -6.36
C PHE A 70 -6.39 11.10 -4.90
N LEU A 71 -6.11 10.24 -3.93
CA LEU A 71 -6.26 10.53 -2.50
C LEU A 71 -5.46 11.76 -2.09
N TRP A 72 -4.24 11.91 -2.61
CA TRP A 72 -3.43 13.10 -2.40
C TRP A 72 -4.12 14.34 -3.00
N LEU A 73 -4.64 14.29 -4.23
CA LEU A 73 -5.30 15.44 -4.86
C LEU A 73 -6.55 15.88 -4.10
N VAL A 74 -7.35 14.96 -3.59
CA VAL A 74 -8.58 15.29 -2.84
C VAL A 74 -8.34 15.61 -1.36
N ARG A 75 -7.07 15.63 -0.90
CA ARG A 75 -6.71 15.81 0.53
C ARG A 75 -7.29 17.06 1.17
N VAL A 76 -7.35 18.16 0.41
CA VAL A 76 -7.88 19.44 0.90
C VAL A 76 -9.39 19.37 1.08
N ARG A 77 -10.10 18.62 0.22
CA ARG A 77 -11.56 18.47 0.26
C ARG A 77 -12.04 17.50 1.35
N VAL A 78 -11.30 16.41 1.58
CA VAL A 78 -11.66 15.41 2.62
C VAL A 78 -11.26 15.88 4.02
N GLY A 79 -10.22 16.70 4.11
CA GLY A 79 -9.76 17.29 5.37
C GLY A 79 -9.26 16.25 6.37
N ARG A 80 -9.61 16.42 7.65
CA ARG A 80 -9.07 15.61 8.77
C ARG A 80 -9.36 14.11 8.68
N ARG A 81 -10.48 13.70 8.06
CA ARG A 81 -10.85 12.27 7.95
C ARG A 81 -9.88 11.48 7.08
N LEU A 82 -9.26 12.12 6.09
CA LEU A 82 -8.29 11.46 5.20
C LEU A 82 -7.12 10.88 5.98
N PHE A 83 -6.69 11.57 7.05
CA PHE A 83 -5.62 11.09 7.90
C PHE A 83 -5.92 9.69 8.45
N GLY A 84 -7.11 9.50 9.03
CA GLY A 84 -7.52 8.20 9.57
C GLY A 84 -7.54 7.10 8.52
N TYR A 85 -8.11 7.38 7.34
CA TYR A 85 -8.13 6.40 6.25
C TYR A 85 -6.73 6.02 5.77
N VAL A 86 -5.86 7.00 5.54
CA VAL A 86 -4.48 6.77 5.10
C VAL A 86 -3.68 6.05 6.17
N SER A 87 -3.88 6.36 7.45
CA SER A 87 -3.23 5.66 8.57
C SER A 87 -3.63 4.18 8.62
N VAL A 88 -4.92 3.86 8.42
CA VAL A 88 -5.38 2.45 8.38
C VAL A 88 -4.75 1.71 7.21
N ILE A 89 -4.73 2.31 6.01
CA ILE A 89 -4.09 1.72 4.83
C ILE A 89 -2.59 1.51 5.08
N PHE A 90 -1.90 2.51 5.61
CA PHE A 90 -0.48 2.44 5.95
C PHE A 90 -0.18 1.34 6.98
N ALA A 91 -1.01 1.22 8.03
CA ALA A 91 -0.85 0.19 9.05
C ALA A 91 -1.06 -1.22 8.45
N ALA A 92 -2.07 -1.39 7.59
CA ALA A 92 -2.33 -2.66 6.93
C ALA A 92 -1.15 -3.10 6.03
N TYR A 93 -0.62 -2.18 5.21
CA TYR A 93 0.54 -2.48 4.38
C TYR A 93 1.80 -2.72 5.22
N SER A 94 2.02 -1.97 6.29
CA SER A 94 3.14 -2.19 7.21
C SER A 94 3.08 -3.59 7.85
N LEU A 95 1.89 -4.00 8.31
CA LEU A 95 1.68 -5.34 8.88
C LEU A 95 1.91 -6.43 7.84
N LEU A 96 1.47 -6.21 6.59
CA LEU A 96 1.72 -7.14 5.49
C LEU A 96 3.22 -7.31 5.21
N MET A 97 3.99 -6.22 5.22
CA MET A 97 5.45 -6.28 5.06
C MET A 97 6.12 -7.06 6.19
N VAL A 98 5.67 -6.87 7.44
CA VAL A 98 6.14 -7.65 8.59
C VAL A 98 5.80 -9.14 8.44
N TYR A 99 4.59 -9.47 7.98
CA TYR A 99 4.17 -10.84 7.72
C TYR A 99 5.07 -11.52 6.67
N TYR A 100 5.32 -10.86 5.54
CA TYR A 100 6.25 -11.40 4.55
C TYR A 100 7.65 -11.56 5.13
N GLY A 101 8.17 -10.57 5.86
CA GLY A 101 9.48 -10.65 6.51
C GLY A 101 9.59 -11.88 7.44
N PHE A 102 8.55 -12.15 8.23
CA PHE A 102 8.47 -13.34 9.08
C PHE A 102 8.43 -14.63 8.26
N LEU A 103 7.61 -14.68 7.21
CA LEU A 103 7.51 -15.85 6.33
C LEU A 103 8.85 -16.18 5.66
N PHE A 104 9.57 -15.17 5.16
CA PHE A 104 10.90 -15.34 4.58
C PHE A 104 11.94 -15.81 5.58
N LEU A 105 11.96 -15.23 6.79
CA LEU A 105 12.86 -15.66 7.85
C LEU A 105 12.64 -17.13 8.23
N THR A 106 11.37 -17.55 8.28
CA THR A 106 11.00 -18.92 8.68
C THR A 106 11.30 -19.95 7.59
N MET A 107 11.17 -19.58 6.31
CA MET A 107 11.43 -20.47 5.15
C MET A 107 12.93 -20.63 4.82
N GLN A 108 13.79 -19.73 5.32
CA GLN A 108 15.25 -19.82 5.13
C GLN A 108 15.97 -20.61 6.23
N LEU A 109 15.24 -21.02 7.28
CA LEU A 109 15.72 -21.87 8.38
C LEU A 109 15.37 -23.35 8.12
#